data_AF-A0A920NHN0-F1
#
_entry.id   AF-A0A920NHN0-F1
#
_cell.length_a   1.000
_cell.length_b   1.000
_cell.length_c   1.000
_cell.angle_alpha   90.00
_cell.angle_beta   90.00
_cell.angle_gamma   90.00
#
_symmetry.space_group_name_H-M   'P 1'
#
loop_
_entity.id
_entity.type
_entity.pdbx_description
1 polymer ?
#
loop_
_entity_poly.entity_id
_entity_poly.type
_entity_poly.pdbx_seq_one_letter_code
_entity_poly.pdbx_strand_id
1 'polypeptide(L)'
;MGIGADGYSKLANSSDENPLGHIWDHELRTMILNAVNATEPYIRDILLQPDRNVVNAIATPINHLGGEGVLVTLRNITEYRNIENTRREFVSNVSHELRSPLASVKALIET
;
A
#
# COMPACT_ATOMS: atom_id res chain seq x y z
N MET A 1 5.55 -26.43 -27.36
CA MET A 1 6.40 -26.60 -26.17
C MET A 1 5.90 -25.59 -25.15
N GLY A 2 4.88 -25.99 -24.39
CA GLY A 2 4.14 -25.11 -23.49
C GLY A 2 4.71 -25.21 -22.08
N ILE A 3 5.16 -24.09 -21.55
CA ILE A 3 5.34 -23.93 -20.10
C ILE A 3 3.94 -23.68 -19.54
N GLY A 4 3.42 -24.70 -18.87
CA GLY A 4 2.05 -24.78 -18.44
C GLY A 4 1.75 -23.86 -17.26
N ALA A 5 0.45 -23.81 -16.96
CA ALA A 5 -0.19 -23.10 -15.87
C ALA A 5 0.25 -23.56 -14.46
N ASP A 6 1.25 -24.44 -14.36
CA ASP A 6 1.78 -25.08 -13.16
C ASP A 6 2.80 -24.21 -12.37
N GLY A 7 3.22 -23.07 -12.92
CA GLY A 7 4.07 -22.11 -12.21
C GLY A 7 3.33 -21.29 -11.14
N TYR A 8 2.06 -20.97 -11.37
CA TYR A 8 1.25 -20.15 -10.46
C TYR A 8 0.68 -20.94 -9.27
N SER A 9 0.52 -22.26 -9.41
CA SER A 9 0.02 -23.12 -8.34
C SER A 9 1.03 -23.33 -7.21
N LYS A 10 2.33 -23.18 -7.47
CA LYS A 10 3.38 -23.34 -6.45
C LYS A 10 3.49 -22.18 -5.45
N LEU A 11 2.96 -20.99 -5.78
CA LEU A 11 2.89 -19.88 -4.82
C LEU A 11 1.57 -19.86 -4.04
N ALA A 12 0.54 -20.55 -4.54
CA ALA A 12 -0.80 -20.59 -3.93
C ALA A 12 -1.01 -21.73 -2.93
N ASN A 13 -0.07 -22.67 -2.80
CA ASN A 13 -0.28 -23.91 -2.05
C ASN A 13 0.34 -23.95 -0.64
N SER A 14 0.53 -22.78 -0.01
CA SER A 14 0.88 -22.70 1.42
C SER A 14 -0.26 -22.15 2.29
N SER A 15 -1.45 -21.99 1.72
CA SER A 15 -2.53 -21.17 2.27
C SER A 15 -3.59 -21.92 3.10
N ASP A 16 -3.51 -23.24 3.29
CA ASP A 16 -4.63 -23.98 3.90
C ASP A 16 -4.72 -23.92 5.44
N GLU A 17 -3.78 -23.28 6.15
CA GLU A 17 -3.77 -23.29 7.63
C GLU A 17 -3.86 -21.91 8.32
N ASN A 18 -4.04 -20.80 7.59
CA ASN A 18 -4.12 -19.48 8.21
C ASN A 18 -5.34 -18.66 7.76
N PRO A 19 -6.46 -18.68 8.51
CA PRO A 19 -7.66 -17.91 8.17
C PRO A 19 -7.44 -16.39 8.17
N LEU A 20 -6.39 -15.90 8.84
CA LEU A 20 -6.00 -14.48 8.77
C LEU A 20 -5.15 -14.17 7.54
N GLY A 21 -4.37 -15.13 7.03
CA GLY A 21 -3.50 -14.99 5.84
C GLY A 21 -4.27 -14.64 4.56
N HIS A 22 -5.50 -15.15 4.42
CA HIS A 22 -6.34 -14.88 3.25
C HIS A 22 -6.78 -13.42 3.10
N ILE A 23 -6.83 -12.65 4.19
CA ILE A 23 -7.19 -11.22 4.13
C ILE A 23 -5.99 -10.40 3.63
N TRP A 24 -4.77 -10.81 3.99
CA TRP A 24 -3.52 -10.12 3.66
C TRP A 24 -3.12 -10.24 2.20
N ASP A 25 -3.39 -11.39 1.60
CA ASP A 25 -3.08 -11.63 0.19
C ASP A 25 -4.18 -11.18 -0.76
N HIS A 26 -5.38 -10.83 -0.27
CA HIS A 26 -6.51 -10.49 -1.15
C HIS A 26 -6.24 -9.23 -1.98
N GLU A 27 -5.68 -8.17 -1.38
CA GLU A 27 -5.39 -6.92 -2.11
C GLU A 27 -4.29 -7.12 -3.17
N LEU A 28 -3.23 -7.83 -2.83
CA LEU A 28 -2.14 -8.11 -3.76
C LEU A 28 -2.60 -9.06 -4.88
N ARG A 29 -3.35 -10.11 -4.53
CA ARG A 29 -3.94 -11.04 -5.49
C ARG A 29 -4.91 -10.35 -6.43
N THR A 30 -5.82 -9.52 -5.93
CA THR A 30 -6.75 -8.76 -6.78
C THR A 30 -6.01 -7.79 -7.69
N MET A 31 -4.96 -7.13 -7.19
CA MET A 31 -4.10 -6.28 -8.00
C MET A 31 -3.42 -7.05 -9.15
N ILE A 32 -2.87 -8.24 -8.87
CA ILE A 32 -2.26 -9.09 -9.91
C ILE A 32 -3.30 -9.53 -10.93
N LEU A 33 -4.46 -10.03 -10.49
CA LEU A 33 -5.52 -10.51 -11.38
C LEU A 33 -6.04 -9.41 -12.30
N ASN A 34 -6.13 -8.18 -11.79
CA ASN A 34 -6.50 -7.02 -12.59
C ASN A 34 -5.38 -6.64 -13.57
N ALA A 35 -4.12 -6.71 -13.15
CA ALA A 35 -2.96 -6.39 -14.00
C ALA A 35 -2.79 -7.35 -15.17
N VAL A 36 -3.13 -8.63 -15.02
CA VAL A 36 -3.01 -9.63 -16.12
C VAL A 36 -3.79 -9.21 -17.37
N ASN A 37 -4.97 -8.61 -17.19
CA ASN A 37 -5.83 -8.20 -18.30
C ASN A 37 -5.72 -6.71 -18.64
N ALA A 38 -4.81 -5.98 -17.99
CA ALA A 38 -4.67 -4.54 -18.18
C ALA A 38 -3.52 -4.21 -19.14
N THR A 39 -3.59 -3.01 -19.71
CA THR A 39 -2.50 -2.43 -20.52
C THR A 39 -1.64 -1.46 -19.70
N GLU A 40 -2.17 -1.01 -18.55
CA GLU A 40 -1.52 -0.04 -17.67
C GLU A 40 -1.12 -0.65 -16.32
N PRO A 41 -0.04 -0.16 -15.67
CA PRO A 41 0.33 -0.62 -14.35
C PRO A 41 -0.67 -0.22 -13.26
N TYR A 42 -0.93 -1.11 -12.32
CA TYR A 42 -1.64 -0.78 -11.08
C TYR A 42 -0.64 -0.40 -9.99
N ILE A 43 -0.90 0.72 -9.31
CA ILE A 43 -0.10 1.20 -8.19
C ILE A 43 -0.99 1.33 -6.94
N ARG A 44 -0.59 0.67 -5.86
CA ARG A 44 -1.29 0.72 -4.57
C ARG A 44 -0.32 0.68 -3.40
N ASP A 45 -0.66 1.36 -2.33
CA ASP A 45 -0.02 1.14 -1.04
C ASP A 45 -0.80 0.08 -0.28
N ILE A 46 -0.13 -1.01 0.09
CA ILE A 46 -0.69 -2.18 0.75
C ILE A 46 -0.09 -2.28 2.15
N LEU A 47 -0.93 -2.55 3.14
CA LEU A 47 -0.48 -2.87 4.50
C LEU A 47 -0.25 -4.37 4.62
N LEU A 48 1.01 -4.79 4.68
CA LEU A 48 1.39 -6.17 4.96
C LEU A 48 1.32 -6.43 6.47
N GLN A 49 0.73 -7.55 6.86
CA GLN A 49 0.73 -8.07 8.24
C GLN A 49 1.45 -9.41 8.33
N PRO A 50 1.88 -9.83 9.54
CA PRO A 50 1.62 -9.22 10.86
C PRO A 50 2.39 -7.93 11.14
N ASP A 51 3.50 -7.69 10.44
CA ASP A 51 4.49 -6.66 10.80
C ASP A 51 4.05 -5.21 10.55
N ARG A 52 2.81 -4.99 10.07
CA ARG A 52 2.21 -3.69 9.71
C ARG A 52 3.11 -2.86 8.78
N ASN A 53 3.86 -3.54 7.92
CA ASN A 53 4.70 -2.87 6.93
C ASN A 53 3.83 -2.30 5.82
N VAL A 54 4.01 -1.03 5.48
CA VAL A 54 3.38 -0.43 4.31
C VAL A 54 4.32 -0.60 3.12
N VAL A 55 3.83 -1.22 2.06
CA VAL A 55 4.55 -1.37 0.80
C VAL A 55 3.82 -0.63 -0.31
N ASN A 56 4.58 0.06 -1.15
CA ASN A 56 4.09 0.49 -2.45
C ASN A 56 4.25 -0.68 -3.41
N ALA A 57 3.12 -1.19 -3.89
CA ALA A 57 3.02 -2.31 -4.80
C ALA A 57 2.69 -1.80 -6.21
N ILE A 58 3.49 -2.21 -7.19
CA ILE A 58 3.29 -1.89 -8.60
C ILE A 58 3.18 -3.19 -9.38
N ALA A 59 2.05 -3.43 -10.05
CA ALA A 59 1.83 -4.56 -10.92
C ALA A 59 1.79 -4.08 -12.36
N THR A 60 2.78 -4.48 -13.14
CA THR A 60 2.94 -4.10 -14.55
C THR A 60 2.69 -5.31 -15.43
N PRO A 61 1.70 -5.25 -16.35
CA PRO A 61 1.52 -6.29 -17.36
C PRO A 61 2.78 -6.38 -18.24
N ILE A 62 3.26 -7.60 -18.47
CA ILE A 62 4.36 -7.88 -19.39
C ILE A 62 3.85 -8.82 -20.46
N ASN A 63 3.80 -8.29 -21.69
CA ASN A 63 3.46 -9.03 -22.88
C ASN A 63 4.72 -9.19 -23.73
N HIS A 64 5.48 -10.28 -23.53
CA HIS A 64 6.66 -10.54 -24.34
C HIS A 64 6.82 -12.04 -24.65
N LEU A 65 7.19 -12.36 -25.90
CA LEU A 65 7.58 -13.70 -26.36
C LEU A 65 6.54 -14.82 -26.09
N GLY A 66 5.25 -14.53 -26.28
CA GLY A 66 4.21 -15.55 -26.31
C GLY A 66 3.65 -15.98 -24.95
N GLY A 67 3.91 -15.22 -23.89
CA GLY A 67 3.25 -15.39 -22.59
C GLY A 67 2.70 -14.06 -22.05
N GLU A 68 1.54 -14.12 -21.41
CA GLU A 68 0.98 -13.05 -20.59
C GLU A 68 1.47 -13.23 -19.15
N GLY A 69 2.06 -12.18 -18.57
CA GLY A 69 2.57 -12.19 -17.21
C GLY A 69 2.46 -10.84 -16.54
N VAL A 70 2.70 -10.79 -15.23
CA VAL A 70 2.67 -9.54 -14.46
C VAL A 70 3.95 -9.45 -13.63
N LEU A 71 4.70 -8.36 -13.80
CA LEU A 71 5.79 -8.00 -12.91
C LEU A 71 5.21 -7.25 -11.72
N VAL A 72 5.43 -7.78 -10.52
CA VAL A 72 5.08 -7.11 -9.28
C VAL A 72 6.36 -6.61 -8.61
N THR A 73 6.42 -5.32 -8.32
CA THR A 73 7.46 -4.73 -7.48
C THR A 73 6.84 -4.26 -6.17
N LEU A 74 7.50 -4.55 -5.06
CA LEU A 74 7.10 -4.16 -3.71
C LEU A 74 8.21 -3.32 -3.10
N ARG A 75 7.92 -2.05 -2.83
CA ARG A 75 8.86 -1.15 -2.15
C ARG A 75 8.36 -0.90 -0.74
N ASN A 76 9.13 -1.28 0.27
CA ASN A 76 8.83 -0.92 1.65
C ASN A 76 8.92 0.60 1.83
N ILE A 77 7.80 1.22 2.22
CA ILE A 77 7.66 2.66 2.46
C ILE A 77 7.16 2.95 3.89
N THR A 78 7.26 1.97 4.79
CA THR A 78 6.73 2.04 6.15
C THR A 78 7.31 3.23 6.91
N GLU A 79 8.63 3.40 6.87
CA GLU A 79 9.30 4.52 7.55
C GLU A 79 8.89 5.88 6.99
N TYR A 80 8.81 6.00 5.66
CA TYR A 80 8.36 7.22 5.00
C TYR A 80 6.93 7.59 5.42
N ARG A 81 6.03 6.60 5.46
CA ARG A 81 4.65 6.78 5.92
C ARG A 81 4.59 7.19 7.39
N ASN A 82 5.42 6.60 8.25
CA ASN A 82 5.47 6.95 9.68
C ASN A 82 5.93 8.40 9.90
N ILE A 83 7.00 8.84 9.24
CA ILE A 83 7.50 10.21 9.34
C ILE A 83 6.43 11.21 8.91
N GLU A 84 5.77 10.94 7.79
CA GLU A 84 4.71 11.79 7.26
C GLU A 84 3.50 11.86 8.22
N ASN A 85 3.13 10.75 8.85
CA ASN A 85 2.06 10.73 9.86
C ASN A 85 2.44 11.55 11.10
N THR A 86 3.64 11.33 11.66
CA THR A 86 4.13 12.09 12.82
C THR A 86 4.20 13.59 12.53
N ARG A 87 4.64 13.97 11.32
CA ARG A 87 4.66 15.38 10.89
C ARG A 87 3.25 15.98 10.88
N ARG A 88 2.26 15.27 10.34
CA ARG A 88 0.87 15.76 10.31
C ARG A 88 0.28 15.92 11.70
N GLU A 89 0.52 14.96 12.58
CA GLU A 89 0.09 15.02 13.98
C GLU A 89 0.73 16.22 14.68
N PHE A 90 2.03 16.45 14.50
CA PHE A 90 2.70 17.62 15.05
C PHE A 90 2.08 18.94 14.56
N VAL A 91 1.89 19.09 13.24
CA VAL A 91 1.29 20.31 12.67
C VAL A 91 -0.12 20.53 13.19
N SER A 92 -0.93 19.48 13.28
CA SER A 92 -2.29 19.54 13.83
C SER A 92 -2.24 19.98 15.30
N ASN A 93 -1.43 19.33 16.13
CA ASN A 93 -1.32 19.62 17.57
C ASN A 93 -0.91 21.07 17.80
N VAL A 94 0.16 21.53 17.14
CA VAL A 94 0.61 22.93 17.23
C VAL A 94 -0.47 23.90 16.76
N SER A 95 -1.17 23.60 15.67
CA SER A 95 -2.26 24.47 15.18
C SER A 95 -3.41 24.59 16.18
N HIS A 96 -3.74 23.51 16.90
CA HIS A 96 -4.77 23.52 17.93
C HIS A 96 -4.31 24.28 19.18
N GLU A 97 -3.08 24.05 19.63
CA GLU A 97 -2.52 24.71 20.81
C GLU A 97 -2.30 26.20 20.61
N LEU A 98 -1.98 26.65 19.39
CA LEU A 98 -1.79 28.06 19.09
C LEU A 98 -3.10 28.81 18.86
N ARG A 99 -4.18 28.13 18.46
CA ARG A 99 -5.46 28.78 18.13
C ARG A 99 -6.06 29.54 19.31
N SER A 100 -6.04 28.93 20.50
CA SER A 100 -6.58 29.52 21.72
C SER A 100 -5.76 30.74 22.21
N PRO A 101 -4.42 30.67 22.39
CA PRO A 101 -3.63 31.82 22.82
C PRO A 101 -3.62 32.95 21.78
N LEU A 102 -3.62 32.66 20.47
CA LEU A 102 -3.76 33.70 19.45
C LEU A 102 -5.10 34.42 19.53
N ALA A 103 -6.19 33.70 19.79
CA ALA A 103 -7.51 34.30 19.98
C ALA A 103 -7.53 35.21 21.23
N SER A 104 -6.89 34.79 22.33
CA SER A 104 -6.76 35.61 23.54
C SER A 104 -5.95 36.88 23.31
N VAL A 105 -4.82 36.80 22.60
CA VAL A 105 -4.04 38.00 22.22
C VAL A 105 -4.88 38.91 21.34
N LYS A 106 -5.58 38.38 20.34
CA LYS A 106 -6.42 39.18 19.44
C LYS A 106 -7.55 39.91 20.18
N ALA A 107 -8.17 39.27 21.17
CA ALA A 107 -9.18 39.91 22.01
C ALA A 107 -8.62 41.07 22.85
N LEU A 108 -7.35 41.01 23.26
CA LEU A 108 -6.69 42.05 24.05
C LEU A 108 -6.36 43.31 23.24
N ILE A 109 -6.10 43.17 21.94
CA ILE A 109 -5.80 44.30 21.01
C ILE A 109 -7.06 44.87 20.34
N GLU A 110 -8.20 44.18 20.42
CA GLU A 110 -9.50 44.67 19.91
C GLU A 110 -10.27 45.54 20.93
N THR A 111 -9.69 45.81 22.12
CA THR A 111 -10.25 46.72 23.16
C THR A 111 -9.30 47.89 23.42
#